data_AF-A0A2V2AAR6-F1
#
_entry.id   AF-A0A2V2AAR6-F1
#
_cell.length_a   1.000
_cell.length_b   1.000
_cell.length_c   1.000
_cell.angle_alpha   90.00
_cell.angle_beta   90.00
_cell.angle_gamma   90.00
#
_symmetry.space_group_name_H-M   'P 1'
#
loop_
_entity.id
_entity.type
_entity.pdbx_description
1 polymer ?
#
loop_
_entity_poly.entity_id
_entity_poly.type
_entity_poly.pdbx_seq_one_letter_code
_entity_poly.pdbx_strand_id
1 'polypeptide(L)'
;MTDTRASSPDRESQRAAFLARAGFARAPLIALPADASTRRYFRLSGEGLLLMDSPPHSEPIGPFVQVARHLHGLGLSAPALRQVDEAAGLALIEDFGHDTYTRLLAAGHPEGALYHLAVDALVALHRAPPAADMAPYDARQLRNEYALLIDWYIPLLIGRDAALALRESFLNLFAEACEEVAQRREALVLRDFHVDNLMLLEGREGIAACGLLDFQDALLGSAAYDLMSLLEDARRNVPEALRVALMTHYLMQRPELDAPRFLDDYRRLAAQRHAKVLGIFVRLAGRDGKHGYLAHLPRTLGLFVRALEADAFAPLRAWLNEHVPGWRDELPPTTLAALRETPYRLVQGSSHGHL
;
A
#
# COMPACT_ATOMS: atom_id res chain seq x y z
N MET A 1 23.73 15.53 1.33
CA MET A 1 24.55 14.88 0.28
C MET A 1 23.60 14.20 -0.68
N THR A 2 23.49 14.77 -1.88
CA THR A 2 22.73 14.24 -3.01
C THR A 2 23.33 12.89 -3.43
N ASP A 3 22.65 11.78 -3.12
CA ASP A 3 23.06 10.45 -3.55
C ASP A 3 22.69 10.25 -5.03
N THR A 4 23.45 10.91 -5.91
CA THR A 4 23.45 10.59 -7.34
C THR A 4 24.21 9.28 -7.50
N ARG A 5 23.57 8.15 -7.16
CA ARG A 5 24.09 6.83 -7.55
C ARG A 5 24.01 6.72 -9.06
N ALA A 6 25.09 7.17 -9.71
CA ALA A 6 25.39 6.89 -11.10
C ALA A 6 25.17 5.39 -11.32
N SER A 7 24.37 5.05 -12.34
CA SER A 7 24.19 3.64 -12.67
C SER A 7 25.54 3.09 -13.12
N SER A 8 25.89 1.86 -12.71
CA SER A 8 27.14 1.25 -13.20
C SER A 8 27.08 1.19 -14.73
N PRO A 9 28.17 1.45 -15.46
CA PRO A 9 28.20 1.40 -16.94
C PRO A 9 27.60 0.12 -17.54
N ASP A 10 27.66 -0.98 -16.79
CA ASP A 10 27.02 -2.27 -17.12
C ASP A 10 25.48 -2.20 -17.16
N ARG A 11 24.83 -1.49 -16.23
CA ARG A 11 23.36 -1.41 -16.15
C ARG A 11 22.79 -0.53 -17.26
N GLU A 12 23.44 0.57 -17.58
CA GLU A 12 23.12 1.38 -18.75
C GLU A 12 23.21 0.57 -20.05
N SER A 13 24.26 -0.23 -20.19
CA SER A 13 24.44 -1.10 -21.35
C SER A 13 23.36 -2.19 -21.43
N GLN A 14 22.97 -2.79 -20.31
CA GLN A 14 21.85 -3.75 -20.24
C GLN A 14 20.52 -3.12 -20.66
N ARG A 15 20.20 -1.91 -20.16
CA ARG A 15 19.00 -1.17 -20.57
C ARG A 15 19.01 -0.85 -22.06
N ALA A 16 20.13 -0.34 -22.58
CA ALA A 16 20.28 0.00 -24.00
C ALA A 16 20.11 -1.24 -24.88
N ALA A 17 20.73 -2.37 -24.52
CA ALA A 17 20.59 -3.63 -25.25
C ALA A 17 19.15 -4.16 -25.21
N PHE A 18 18.47 -4.07 -24.06
CA PHE A 18 17.07 -4.46 -23.91
C PHE A 18 16.15 -3.60 -24.81
N LEU A 19 16.30 -2.27 -24.77
CA LEU A 19 15.53 -1.35 -25.61
C LEU A 19 15.81 -1.55 -27.09
N ALA A 20 17.06 -1.82 -27.48
CA ALA A 20 17.41 -2.12 -28.86
C ALA A 20 16.70 -3.37 -29.38
N ARG A 21 16.63 -4.45 -28.58
CA ARG A 21 15.85 -5.65 -28.90
C ARG A 21 14.36 -5.37 -29.02
N ALA A 22 13.85 -4.41 -28.26
CA ALA A 22 12.45 -3.98 -28.27
C ALA A 22 12.10 -2.99 -29.41
N GLY A 23 13.08 -2.56 -30.21
CA GLY A 23 12.88 -1.59 -31.31
C GLY A 23 13.04 -0.12 -30.91
N PHE A 24 13.48 0.18 -29.68
CA PHE A 24 13.58 1.53 -29.10
C PHE A 24 15.02 1.99 -28.85
N ALA A 25 15.99 1.55 -29.68
CA ALA A 25 17.42 1.80 -29.48
C ALA A 25 17.80 3.29 -29.34
N ARG A 26 17.01 4.21 -29.91
CA ARG A 26 17.25 5.66 -29.89
C ARG A 26 16.17 6.44 -29.14
N ALA A 27 15.27 5.76 -28.44
CA ALA A 27 14.21 6.45 -27.70
C ALA A 27 14.82 7.25 -26.54
N PRO A 28 14.53 8.55 -26.41
CA PRO A 28 15.01 9.34 -25.29
C PRO A 28 14.30 8.89 -24.01
N LEU A 29 15.11 8.61 -22.99
CA LEU A 29 14.65 8.18 -21.67
C LEU A 29 14.58 9.37 -20.71
N ILE A 30 13.41 9.56 -20.11
CA ILE A 30 13.18 10.55 -19.06
C ILE A 30 12.98 9.80 -17.76
N ALA A 31 13.94 9.89 -16.83
CA ALA A 31 13.79 9.27 -15.52
C ALA A 31 12.61 9.90 -14.76
N LEU A 32 11.70 9.06 -14.27
CA LEU A 32 10.65 9.49 -13.36
C LEU A 32 11.22 9.64 -11.94
N PRO A 33 10.64 10.51 -11.09
CA PRO A 33 11.03 10.60 -9.69
C PRO A 33 10.99 9.21 -9.03
N ALA A 34 12.11 8.80 -8.44
CA ALA A 34 12.17 7.57 -7.67
C ALA A 34 11.67 7.83 -6.24
N ASP A 35 10.81 6.95 -5.72
CA ASP A 35 10.41 6.99 -4.31
C ASP A 35 11.26 6.02 -3.47
N ALA A 36 10.71 5.35 -2.44
CA ALA A 36 11.47 4.48 -1.52
C ALA A 36 11.94 3.16 -2.15
N SER A 37 11.43 2.83 -3.33
CA SER A 37 11.73 1.59 -4.05
C SER A 37 13.11 1.64 -4.72
N THR A 38 13.71 0.45 -4.87
CA THR A 38 14.94 0.29 -5.66
C THR A 38 14.68 0.25 -7.16
N ARG A 39 13.42 0.00 -7.54
CA ARG A 39 12.92 0.04 -8.91
C ARG A 39 12.90 1.46 -9.44
N ARG A 40 13.32 1.61 -10.70
CA ARG A 40 13.33 2.88 -11.42
C ARG A 40 12.46 2.78 -12.66
N TYR A 41 11.81 3.89 -12.99
CA TYR A 41 11.01 4.01 -14.19
C TYR A 41 11.57 5.09 -15.09
N PHE A 42 11.67 4.80 -16.38
CA PHE A 42 12.08 5.75 -17.40
C PHE A 42 11.01 5.84 -18.46
N ARG A 43 10.46 7.03 -18.68
CA ARG A 43 9.52 7.27 -19.76
C ARG A 43 10.23 7.36 -21.10
N LEU A 44 9.73 6.63 -22.08
CA LEU A 44 10.14 6.75 -23.48
C LEU A 44 9.30 7.86 -24.11
N SER A 45 9.91 9.01 -24.39
CA SER A 45 9.17 10.19 -24.87
C SER A 45 8.48 9.91 -26.21
N GLY A 46 7.16 10.13 -26.26
CA GLY A 46 6.36 9.98 -27.48
C GLY A 46 5.89 8.56 -27.78
N GLU A 47 6.32 7.55 -27.02
CA GLU A 47 6.01 6.15 -27.28
C GLU A 47 4.82 5.61 -26.45
N GLY A 48 4.41 6.34 -25.40
CA GLY A 48 3.39 5.84 -24.45
C GLY A 48 3.87 4.60 -23.67
N LEU A 49 5.18 4.51 -23.41
CA LEU A 49 5.81 3.37 -22.74
C LEU A 49 6.76 3.82 -21.62
N LEU A 50 6.87 2.98 -20.60
CA LEU A 50 7.87 3.09 -19.53
C LEU A 50 8.82 1.88 -19.60
N LEU A 51 10.11 2.15 -19.47
CA LEU A 51 11.08 1.14 -19.06
C LEU A 51 11.07 1.04 -17.54
N MET A 52 10.66 -0.12 -17.03
CA MET A 52 10.84 -0.54 -15.65
C MET A 52 12.20 -1.22 -15.50
N ASP A 53 12.99 -0.72 -14.55
CA ASP A 53 14.30 -1.24 -14.16
C ASP A 53 14.25 -1.65 -12.69
N SER A 54 14.10 -2.96 -12.44
CA SER A 54 13.96 -3.56 -11.11
C SER A 54 15.15 -4.47 -10.84
N PRO A 55 16.10 -4.10 -9.95
CA PRO A 55 17.30 -4.90 -9.75
C PRO A 55 16.95 -6.31 -9.21
N PRO A 56 17.29 -7.40 -9.92
CA PRO A 56 16.79 -8.76 -9.59
C PRO A 56 17.10 -9.25 -8.17
N HIS A 57 18.23 -8.81 -7.60
CA HIS A 57 18.68 -9.24 -6.27
C HIS A 57 17.98 -8.53 -5.11
N SER A 58 17.39 -7.35 -5.35
CA SER A 58 16.70 -6.58 -4.31
C SER A 58 15.19 -6.59 -4.49
N GLU A 59 14.71 -6.52 -5.73
CA GLU A 59 13.30 -6.33 -6.04
C GLU A 59 12.97 -7.05 -7.36
N PRO A 60 12.68 -8.36 -7.32
CA PRO A 60 12.43 -9.15 -8.52
C PRO A 60 11.14 -8.69 -9.23
N ILE A 61 11.16 -8.71 -10.57
CA ILE A 61 10.02 -8.30 -11.40
C ILE A 61 8.92 -9.36 -11.55
N GLY A 62 9.23 -10.62 -11.21
CA GLY A 62 8.30 -11.76 -11.34
C GLY A 62 6.91 -11.52 -10.73
N PRO A 63 6.80 -11.06 -9.46
CA PRO A 63 5.51 -10.76 -8.84
C PRO A 63 4.69 -9.69 -9.60
N PHE A 64 5.34 -8.62 -10.08
CA PHE A 64 4.67 -7.61 -10.91
C PHE A 64 4.09 -8.24 -12.18
N VAL A 65 4.88 -9.05 -12.89
CA VAL A 65 4.46 -9.71 -14.14
C VAL A 65 3.30 -10.69 -13.90
N GLN A 66 3.39 -11.48 -12.83
CA GLN A 66 2.36 -12.47 -12.45
C GLN A 66 1.02 -11.78 -12.16
N VAL A 67 1.02 -10.75 -11.31
CA VAL A 67 -0.20 -10.02 -10.93
C VAL A 67 -0.74 -9.22 -12.13
N ALA A 68 0.11 -8.57 -12.92
CA ALA A 68 -0.33 -7.82 -14.10
C ALA A 68 -1.08 -8.71 -15.10
N ARG A 69 -0.52 -9.89 -15.42
CA ARG A 69 -1.17 -10.88 -16.31
C ARG A 69 -2.50 -11.37 -15.74
N HIS A 70 -2.57 -11.61 -14.43
CA HIS A 70 -3.81 -12.00 -13.78
C HIS A 70 -4.88 -10.90 -13.91
N LEU A 71 -4.54 -9.64 -13.59
CA LEU A 71 -5.44 -8.49 -13.73
C LEU A 71 -5.95 -8.33 -15.17
N HIS A 72 -5.07 -8.44 -16.17
CA HIS A 72 -5.50 -8.42 -17.58
C HIS A 72 -6.47 -9.55 -17.93
N GLY A 73 -6.25 -10.76 -17.40
CA GLY A 73 -7.15 -11.90 -17.58
C GLY A 73 -8.56 -11.66 -17.02
N LEU A 74 -8.71 -10.73 -16.07
CA LEU A 74 -9.99 -10.31 -15.49
C LEU A 74 -10.61 -9.10 -16.21
N GLY A 75 -9.97 -8.57 -17.26
CA GLY A 75 -10.38 -7.33 -17.92
C GLY A 75 -10.05 -6.06 -17.11
N LEU A 76 -9.24 -6.18 -16.06
CA LEU A 76 -8.74 -5.04 -15.27
C LEU A 76 -7.47 -4.47 -15.91
N SER A 77 -7.21 -3.20 -15.62
CA SER A 77 -6.14 -2.44 -16.27
C SER A 77 -4.89 -2.32 -15.40
N ALA A 78 -4.02 -3.32 -15.45
CA ALA A 78 -2.60 -3.15 -15.13
C ALA A 78 -1.84 -2.58 -16.35
N PRO A 79 -0.64 -1.99 -16.19
CA PRO A 79 0.18 -1.58 -17.33
C PRO A 79 0.44 -2.78 -18.27
N ALA A 80 0.11 -2.65 -19.56
CA ALA A 80 0.34 -3.72 -20.53
C ALA A 80 1.83 -4.08 -20.61
N LEU A 81 2.15 -5.38 -20.54
CA LEU A 81 3.52 -5.89 -20.62
C LEU A 81 3.90 -6.05 -22.11
N ARG A 82 4.73 -5.15 -22.64
CA ARG A 82 5.18 -5.21 -24.05
C ARG A 82 6.35 -6.15 -24.24
N GLN A 83 7.31 -6.11 -23.33
CA GLN A 83 8.46 -6.99 -23.32
C GLN A 83 8.98 -7.13 -21.89
N VAL A 84 9.44 -8.32 -21.52
CA VAL A 84 9.95 -8.62 -20.18
C VAL A 84 11.22 -9.46 -20.30
N ASP A 85 12.24 -9.09 -19.54
CA ASP A 85 13.46 -9.84 -19.31
C ASP A 85 13.61 -10.01 -17.79
N GLU A 86 13.02 -11.08 -17.25
CA GLU A 86 12.94 -11.29 -15.79
C GLU A 86 14.33 -11.50 -15.17
N ALA A 87 15.23 -12.18 -15.89
CA ALA A 87 16.60 -12.43 -15.43
C ALA A 87 17.40 -11.13 -15.31
N ALA A 88 17.22 -10.20 -16.26
CA ALA A 88 17.81 -8.87 -16.18
C ALA A 88 17.02 -7.92 -15.26
N GLY A 89 15.79 -8.25 -14.90
CA GLY A 89 14.91 -7.36 -14.13
C GLY A 89 14.50 -6.11 -14.92
N LEU A 90 14.23 -6.27 -16.22
CA LEU A 90 13.83 -5.19 -17.11
C LEU A 90 12.46 -5.51 -17.72
N ALA A 91 11.58 -4.51 -17.78
CA ALA A 91 10.37 -4.62 -18.59
C ALA A 91 10.06 -3.32 -19.31
N LEU A 92 9.49 -3.45 -20.50
CA LEU A 92 8.86 -2.37 -21.23
C LEU A 92 7.35 -2.50 -21.02
N ILE A 93 6.76 -1.51 -20.37
CA ILE A 93 5.36 -1.51 -19.95
C ILE A 93 4.63 -0.30 -20.51
N GLU A 94 3.30 -0.39 -20.58
CA GLU A 94 2.45 0.74 -20.91
C GLU A 94 2.63 1.91 -19.93
N ASP A 95 2.56 3.13 -20.47
CA ASP A 95 2.54 4.36 -19.70
C ASP A 95 1.10 4.88 -19.57
N PHE A 96 0.55 4.81 -18.36
CA PHE A 96 -0.78 5.36 -18.05
C PHE A 96 -0.82 6.89 -17.98
N GLY A 97 0.32 7.58 -18.15
CA GLY A 97 0.38 9.04 -18.18
C GLY A 97 0.53 9.64 -16.79
N HIS A 98 -0.37 10.56 -16.41
CA HIS A 98 -0.22 11.38 -15.20
C HIS A 98 -1.47 11.51 -14.35
N ASP A 99 -2.63 11.06 -14.82
CA ASP A 99 -3.93 11.35 -14.21
C ASP A 99 -4.30 10.33 -13.13
N THR A 100 -3.47 10.30 -12.09
CA THR A 100 -3.82 9.63 -10.82
C THR A 100 -5.12 10.20 -10.26
N TYR A 101 -5.89 9.39 -9.53
CA TYR A 101 -7.13 9.85 -8.89
C TYR A 101 -6.86 11.03 -7.97
N THR A 102 -5.73 11.05 -7.23
CA THR A 102 -5.32 12.20 -6.41
C THR A 102 -5.26 13.50 -7.21
N ARG A 103 -4.63 13.48 -8.39
CA ARG A 103 -4.52 14.67 -9.25
C ARG A 103 -5.86 15.08 -9.83
N LEU A 104 -6.68 14.13 -10.27
CA LEU A 104 -8.02 14.40 -10.78
C LEU A 104 -8.94 14.99 -9.71
N LEU A 105 -8.92 14.44 -8.50
CA LEU A 105 -9.67 14.95 -7.36
C LEU A 105 -9.23 16.38 -6.99
N ALA A 106 -7.92 16.67 -7.03
CA ALA A 106 -7.40 18.02 -6.82
C ALA A 106 -7.82 19.00 -7.94
N ALA A 107 -7.99 18.50 -9.16
CA ALA A 107 -8.48 19.27 -10.31
C ALA A 107 -10.02 19.42 -10.36
N GLY A 108 -10.74 18.89 -9.36
CA GLY A 108 -12.20 19.03 -9.27
C GLY A 108 -13.01 17.97 -10.03
N HIS A 109 -12.38 16.87 -10.45
CA HIS A 109 -13.08 15.74 -11.05
C HIS A 109 -14.11 15.15 -10.07
N PRO A 110 -15.28 14.67 -10.52
CA PRO A 110 -16.32 14.19 -9.61
C PRO A 110 -15.86 13.03 -8.72
N GLU A 111 -15.74 13.28 -7.41
CA GLU A 111 -15.22 12.32 -6.43
C GLU A 111 -16.02 11.03 -6.42
N GLY A 112 -17.35 11.11 -6.37
CA GLY A 112 -18.21 9.93 -6.40
C GLY A 112 -17.97 9.04 -7.61
N ALA A 113 -17.78 9.62 -8.81
CA ALA A 113 -17.57 8.84 -10.03
C ALA A 113 -16.26 8.04 -10.00
N LEU A 114 -15.17 8.65 -9.53
CA LEU A 114 -13.87 7.97 -9.40
C LEU A 114 -13.95 6.83 -8.38
N TYR A 115 -14.51 7.09 -7.20
CA TYR A 115 -14.60 6.06 -6.17
C TYR A 115 -15.56 4.92 -6.57
N HIS A 116 -16.68 5.20 -7.24
CA HIS A 116 -17.56 4.14 -7.75
C HIS A 116 -16.83 3.25 -8.76
N LEU A 117 -16.07 3.85 -9.69
CA LEU A 117 -15.27 3.11 -10.66
C LEU A 117 -14.22 2.21 -9.98
N ALA A 118 -13.53 2.73 -8.95
CA ALA A 118 -12.58 1.93 -8.18
C ALA A 118 -13.25 0.77 -7.41
N VAL A 119 -14.43 1.01 -6.82
CA VAL A 119 -15.19 -0.05 -6.13
C VAL A 119 -15.69 -1.10 -7.12
N ASP A 120 -16.14 -0.70 -8.31
CA ASP A 120 -16.53 -1.65 -9.37
C ASP A 120 -15.34 -2.51 -9.83
N ALA A 121 -14.14 -1.92 -9.94
CA ALA A 121 -12.92 -2.67 -10.21
C ALA A 121 -12.59 -3.68 -9.09
N LEU A 122 -12.75 -3.31 -7.81
CA LEU A 122 -12.60 -4.24 -6.68
C LEU A 122 -13.66 -5.34 -6.67
N VAL A 123 -14.91 -5.03 -7.03
CA VAL A 123 -15.97 -6.05 -7.17
C VAL A 123 -15.56 -7.07 -8.21
N ALA A 124 -15.08 -6.62 -9.38
CA ALA A 124 -14.62 -7.52 -10.44
C ALA A 124 -13.42 -8.37 -9.99
N LEU A 125 -12.42 -7.75 -9.34
CA LEU A 125 -11.26 -8.44 -8.80
C LEU A 125 -11.65 -9.51 -7.77
N HIS A 126 -12.44 -9.15 -6.77
CA HIS A 126 -12.74 -10.02 -5.64
C HIS A 126 -13.81 -11.08 -5.95
N ARG A 127 -14.51 -10.99 -7.09
CA ARG A 127 -15.39 -12.06 -7.61
C ARG A 127 -14.63 -13.15 -8.36
N ALA A 128 -13.45 -12.81 -8.89
CA ALA A 128 -12.63 -13.77 -9.60
C ALA A 128 -12.02 -14.77 -8.63
N PRO A 129 -11.79 -16.02 -9.07
CA PRO A 129 -11.00 -16.96 -8.27
C PRO A 129 -9.59 -16.38 -8.08
N PRO A 130 -9.06 -16.40 -6.84
CA PRO A 130 -7.71 -15.94 -6.60
C PRO A 130 -6.70 -16.73 -7.44
N ALA A 131 -5.64 -16.07 -7.91
CA ALA A 131 -4.54 -16.75 -8.60
C ALA A 131 -3.93 -17.85 -7.71
N ALA A 132 -3.85 -19.08 -8.23
CA ALA A 132 -3.52 -20.28 -7.45
C ALA A 132 -2.14 -20.25 -6.77
N ASP A 133 -1.22 -19.41 -7.26
CA ASP A 133 0.19 -19.37 -6.83
C ASP A 133 0.55 -18.12 -6.00
N MET A 134 -0.44 -17.46 -5.39
CA MET A 134 -0.20 -16.27 -4.57
C MET A 134 -0.03 -16.62 -3.09
N ALA A 135 0.92 -15.96 -2.43
CA ALA A 135 1.20 -16.19 -1.02
C ALA A 135 0.02 -15.72 -0.14
N PRO A 136 -0.22 -16.38 1.00
CA PRO A 136 -1.30 -16.00 1.90
C PRO A 136 -0.98 -14.71 2.65
N TYR A 137 -1.99 -13.86 2.83
CA TYR A 137 -1.94 -12.74 3.76
C TYR A 137 -2.31 -13.23 5.17
N ASP A 138 -1.36 -13.94 5.77
CA ASP A 138 -1.57 -14.72 6.99
C ASP A 138 -1.23 -13.97 8.28
N ALA A 139 -1.39 -14.67 9.41
CA ALA A 139 -1.14 -14.12 10.74
C ALA A 139 0.30 -13.61 10.92
N ARG A 140 1.28 -14.24 10.27
CA ARG A 140 2.68 -13.81 10.31
C ARG A 140 2.84 -12.49 9.55
N GLN A 141 2.24 -12.39 8.36
CA GLN A 141 2.30 -11.17 7.56
C GLN A 141 1.62 -10.00 8.27
N LEU A 142 0.42 -10.22 8.82
CA LEU A 142 -0.29 -9.21 9.62
C LEU A 142 0.54 -8.79 10.85
N ARG A 143 1.16 -9.75 11.56
CA ARG A 143 2.00 -9.49 12.74
C ARG A 143 3.19 -8.61 12.45
N ASN A 144 3.93 -8.90 11.39
CA ASN A 144 5.08 -8.09 10.99
C ASN A 144 4.67 -6.64 10.68
N GLU A 145 3.47 -6.45 10.15
CA GLU A 145 2.99 -5.13 9.75
C GLU A 145 2.46 -4.30 10.92
N TYR A 146 1.59 -4.86 11.78
CA TYR A 146 1.12 -4.10 12.95
C TYR A 146 2.21 -3.92 14.01
N ALA A 147 3.27 -4.74 14.00
CA ALA A 147 4.45 -4.54 14.84
C ALA A 147 5.12 -3.17 14.60
N LEU A 148 4.95 -2.58 13.41
CA LEU A 148 5.49 -1.25 13.13
C LEU A 148 4.96 -0.18 14.07
N LEU A 149 3.75 -0.33 14.63
CA LEU A 149 3.19 0.59 15.62
C LEU A 149 4.03 0.59 16.91
N ILE A 150 4.28 -0.59 17.49
CA ILE A 150 5.04 -0.73 18.75
C ILE A 150 6.54 -0.51 18.55
N ASP A 151 7.05 -0.80 17.35
CA ASP A 151 8.45 -0.62 17.03
C ASP A 151 8.78 0.86 16.73
N TRP A 152 7.92 1.60 16.02
CA TRP A 152 8.24 2.95 15.56
C TRP A 152 7.46 4.08 16.22
N TYR A 153 6.14 3.92 16.38
CA TYR A 153 5.26 5.02 16.80
C TYR A 153 5.11 5.10 18.33
N ILE A 154 4.77 4.00 19.01
CA ILE A 154 4.60 3.96 20.48
C ILE A 154 5.86 4.43 21.26
N PRO A 155 7.10 4.15 20.82
CA PRO A 155 8.29 4.69 21.48
C PRO A 155 8.34 6.22 21.56
N LEU A 156 7.63 6.93 20.69
CA LEU A 156 7.51 8.38 20.74
C LEU A 156 6.61 8.87 21.89
N LEU A 157 5.81 7.98 22.46
CA LEU A 157 4.91 8.25 23.58
C LEU A 157 5.53 7.85 24.93
N ILE A 158 6.15 6.68 24.99
CA ILE A 158 6.60 6.07 26.25
C ILE A 158 8.10 5.79 26.34
N GLY A 159 8.84 6.11 25.28
CA GLY A 159 10.27 5.78 25.17
C GLY A 159 10.52 4.35 24.68
N ARG A 160 11.74 4.11 24.19
CA ARG A 160 12.12 2.87 23.49
C ARG A 160 12.16 1.65 24.41
N ASP A 161 12.77 1.78 25.58
CA ASP A 161 12.96 0.64 26.48
C ASP A 161 11.62 0.12 27.03
N ALA A 162 10.69 1.05 27.34
CA ALA A 162 9.34 0.69 27.75
C ALA A 162 8.58 0.00 26.62
N ALA A 163 8.61 0.55 25.39
CA ALA A 163 7.97 -0.08 24.24
C ALA A 163 8.54 -1.48 23.93
N LEU A 164 9.86 -1.66 24.06
CA LEU A 164 10.50 -2.96 23.87
C LEU A 164 10.03 -3.99 24.91
N ALA A 165 9.95 -3.60 26.19
CA ALA A 165 9.46 -4.47 27.26
C ALA A 165 7.99 -4.90 27.06
N LEU A 166 7.20 -4.05 26.40
CA LEU A 166 5.77 -4.22 26.14
C LEU A 166 5.45 -4.89 24.80
N ARG A 167 6.48 -5.14 23.98
CA ARG A 167 6.33 -5.55 22.58
C ARG A 167 5.53 -6.82 22.41
N GLU A 168 5.94 -7.91 23.07
CA GLU A 168 5.30 -9.21 22.83
C GLU A 168 3.87 -9.27 23.37
N SER A 169 3.55 -8.61 24.49
CA SER A 169 2.17 -8.53 24.98
C SER A 169 1.27 -7.77 24.01
N PHE A 170 1.75 -6.65 23.45
CA PHE A 170 1.03 -5.91 22.42
C PHE A 170 0.76 -6.79 21.19
N LEU A 171 1.78 -7.48 20.68
CA LEU A 171 1.65 -8.30 19.48
C LEU A 171 0.72 -9.49 19.68
N ASN A 172 0.67 -10.07 20.88
CA ASN A 172 -0.21 -11.20 21.18
C ASN A 172 -1.68 -10.76 21.25
N LEU A 173 -1.99 -9.66 21.94
CA LEU A 173 -3.35 -9.11 21.98
C LEU A 173 -3.87 -8.73 20.59
N PHE A 174 -2.99 -8.18 19.75
CA PHE A 174 -3.33 -7.86 18.35
C PHE A 174 -3.54 -9.14 17.53
N ALA A 175 -2.69 -10.16 17.71
CA ALA A 175 -2.83 -11.44 17.03
C ALA A 175 -4.17 -12.12 17.33
N GLU A 176 -4.58 -12.16 18.61
CA GLU A 176 -5.88 -12.68 19.04
C GLU A 176 -7.03 -11.93 18.34
N ALA A 177 -6.96 -10.59 18.30
CA ALA A 177 -7.97 -9.78 17.62
C ALA A 177 -7.97 -9.92 16.09
N CYS A 178 -6.94 -10.51 15.47
CA CYS A 178 -6.86 -10.74 14.02
C CYS A 178 -6.89 -12.23 13.62
N GLU A 179 -7.05 -13.16 14.57
CA GLU A 179 -6.90 -14.59 14.32
C GLU A 179 -7.81 -15.10 13.19
N GLU A 180 -9.10 -14.77 13.24
CA GLU A 180 -10.06 -15.23 12.24
C GLU A 180 -9.81 -14.63 10.86
N VAL A 181 -9.57 -13.31 10.79
CA VAL A 181 -9.36 -12.63 9.51
C VAL A 181 -8.03 -13.05 8.85
N ALA A 182 -7.04 -13.47 9.64
CA ALA A 182 -5.77 -14.00 9.17
C ALA A 182 -5.89 -15.34 8.41
N GLN A 183 -7.03 -16.04 8.54
CA GLN A 183 -7.32 -17.30 7.85
C GLN A 183 -8.02 -17.11 6.50
N ARG A 184 -8.45 -15.89 6.16
CA ARG A 184 -9.23 -15.62 4.93
C ARG A 184 -8.36 -15.77 3.68
N ARG A 185 -8.85 -16.50 2.68
CA ARG A 185 -8.19 -16.72 1.37
C ARG A 185 -9.18 -16.55 0.22
N GLU A 186 -10.09 -15.59 0.37
CA GLU A 186 -11.25 -15.45 -0.52
C GLU A 186 -11.01 -14.52 -1.70
N ALA A 187 -9.98 -13.67 -1.66
CA ALA A 187 -9.67 -12.73 -2.73
C ALA A 187 -8.17 -12.48 -2.87
N LEU A 188 -7.76 -12.07 -4.07
CA LEU A 188 -6.49 -11.39 -4.29
C LEU A 188 -6.62 -9.97 -3.72
N VAL A 189 -5.82 -9.66 -2.70
CA VAL A 189 -5.71 -8.31 -2.13
C VAL A 189 -4.46 -7.64 -2.67
N LEU A 190 -4.62 -6.48 -3.29
CA LEU A 190 -3.53 -5.68 -3.89
C LEU A 190 -2.72 -4.93 -2.84
N ARG A 191 -3.29 -4.72 -1.65
CA ARG A 191 -2.69 -4.13 -0.45
C ARG A 191 -2.40 -2.63 -0.50
N ASP A 192 -2.15 -2.07 -1.68
CA ASP A 192 -1.94 -0.63 -1.88
C ASP A 192 -2.99 0.01 -2.80
N PHE A 193 -4.24 -0.43 -2.61
CA PHE A 193 -5.41 0.10 -3.31
C PHE A 193 -5.89 1.43 -2.68
N HIS A 194 -5.38 2.55 -3.18
CA HIS A 194 -5.74 3.91 -2.75
C HIS A 194 -5.53 4.92 -3.88
N VAL A 195 -6.01 6.15 -3.72
CA VAL A 195 -6.14 7.13 -4.84
C VAL A 195 -4.81 7.52 -5.52
N ASP A 196 -3.67 7.40 -4.84
CA ASP A 196 -2.36 7.62 -5.49
C ASP A 196 -1.96 6.50 -6.47
N ASN A 197 -2.47 5.28 -6.28
CA ASN A 197 -2.16 4.09 -7.07
C ASN A 197 -3.27 3.73 -8.08
N LEU A 198 -4.23 4.63 -8.26
CA LEU A 198 -5.34 4.49 -9.20
C LEU A 198 -5.28 5.58 -10.26
N MET A 199 -5.54 5.24 -11.52
CA MET A 199 -5.54 6.16 -12.65
C MET A 199 -6.85 6.07 -13.43
N LEU A 200 -7.31 7.19 -13.99
CA LEU A 200 -8.41 7.17 -14.95
C LEU A 200 -7.81 7.04 -16.35
N LEU A 201 -8.14 5.96 -17.06
CA LEU A 201 -7.59 5.67 -18.37
C LEU A 201 -8.58 6.08 -19.47
N GLU A 202 -8.28 7.18 -20.16
CA GLU A 202 -9.08 7.66 -21.28
C GLU A 202 -9.17 6.61 -22.39
N GLY A 203 -10.33 6.52 -23.04
CA GLY A 203 -10.59 5.57 -24.13
C GLY A 203 -10.83 4.13 -23.69
N ARG A 204 -10.83 3.83 -22.38
CA ARG A 204 -11.30 2.55 -21.82
C ARG A 204 -12.68 2.73 -21.18
N GLU A 205 -13.49 1.68 -21.23
CA GLU A 205 -14.86 1.69 -20.69
C GLU A 205 -15.00 0.75 -19.48
N GLY A 206 -16.01 1.00 -18.64
CA GLY A 206 -16.29 0.20 -17.45
C GLY A 206 -15.09 0.09 -16.52
N ILE A 207 -14.92 -1.08 -15.89
CA ILE A 207 -13.82 -1.33 -14.95
C ILE A 207 -12.42 -1.16 -15.58
N ALA A 208 -12.30 -1.29 -16.90
CA ALA A 208 -11.02 -1.10 -17.60
C ALA A 208 -10.58 0.38 -17.59
N ALA A 209 -11.48 1.33 -17.35
CA ALA A 209 -11.11 2.73 -17.14
C ALA A 209 -10.37 2.97 -15.82
N CYS A 210 -10.41 2.01 -14.88
CA CYS A 210 -9.65 2.05 -13.63
C CYS A 210 -8.27 1.42 -13.81
N GLY A 211 -7.26 2.26 -14.04
CA GLY A 211 -5.85 1.85 -14.07
C GLY A 211 -5.34 1.53 -12.67
N LEU A 212 -4.73 0.37 -12.51
CA LEU A 212 -4.19 -0.15 -11.24
C LEU A 212 -2.67 -0.11 -11.28
N LEU A 213 -2.06 0.48 -10.25
CA LEU A 213 -0.60 0.51 -10.06
C LEU A 213 -0.22 -0.15 -8.73
N ASP A 214 1.08 -0.38 -8.54
CA ASP A 214 1.67 -0.80 -7.26
C ASP A 214 1.07 -2.08 -6.64
N PHE A 215 0.75 -3.05 -7.50
CA PHE A 215 0.06 -4.29 -7.13
C PHE A 215 1.00 -5.49 -6.94
N GLN A 216 2.32 -5.32 -7.09
CA GLN A 216 3.28 -6.44 -7.06
C GLN A 216 3.34 -7.18 -5.72
N ASP A 217 2.90 -6.53 -4.64
CA ASP A 217 2.90 -7.07 -3.28
C ASP A 217 1.58 -7.76 -2.93
N ALA A 218 0.75 -8.07 -3.94
CA ALA A 218 -0.55 -8.70 -3.76
C ALA A 218 -0.45 -10.09 -3.10
N LEU A 219 -1.43 -10.40 -2.28
CA LEU A 219 -1.51 -11.65 -1.49
C LEU A 219 -2.94 -12.20 -1.48
N LEU A 220 -3.13 -13.41 -0.98
CA LEU A 220 -4.47 -13.99 -0.79
C LEU A 220 -5.01 -13.71 0.61
N GLY A 221 -6.11 -12.95 0.69
CA GLY A 221 -6.64 -12.44 1.95
C GLY A 221 -8.16 -12.32 1.97
N SER A 222 -8.65 -11.50 2.91
CA SER A 222 -10.05 -11.06 2.97
C SER A 222 -10.32 -9.98 1.93
N ALA A 223 -11.44 -10.07 1.23
CA ALA A 223 -11.89 -9.07 0.26
C ALA A 223 -12.15 -7.69 0.91
N ALA A 224 -12.24 -7.62 2.24
CA ALA A 224 -12.44 -6.38 2.96
C ALA A 224 -11.20 -5.46 2.96
N TYR A 225 -9.99 -5.99 2.72
CA TYR A 225 -8.75 -5.22 2.89
C TYR A 225 -8.66 -4.01 1.95
N ASP A 226 -8.79 -4.24 0.64
CA ASP A 226 -8.60 -3.17 -0.34
C ASP A 226 -9.75 -2.15 -0.33
N LEU A 227 -10.97 -2.61 -0.04
CA LEU A 227 -12.10 -1.70 0.16
C LEU A 227 -11.86 -0.80 1.37
N MET A 228 -11.40 -1.35 2.49
CA MET A 228 -11.02 -0.57 3.66
C MET A 228 -9.89 0.41 3.35
N SER A 229 -8.86 -0.03 2.63
CA SER A 229 -7.74 0.83 2.20
C SER A 229 -8.23 2.05 1.41
N LEU A 230 -9.18 1.86 0.50
CA LEU A 230 -9.75 2.94 -0.30
C LEU A 230 -10.61 3.90 0.54
N LEU A 231 -11.52 3.34 1.35
CA LEU A 231 -12.54 4.11 2.05
C LEU A 231 -12.01 4.81 3.31
N GLU A 232 -10.91 4.31 3.87
CA GLU A 232 -10.23 4.88 5.03
C GLU A 232 -8.81 5.32 4.70
N ASP A 233 -8.62 5.90 3.51
CA ASP A 233 -7.31 6.41 3.10
C ASP A 233 -6.77 7.43 4.12
N ALA A 234 -5.55 7.19 4.58
CA ALA A 234 -4.81 8.06 5.50
C ALA A 234 -4.47 9.44 4.87
N ARG A 235 -4.42 9.52 3.54
CA ARG A 235 -3.99 10.71 2.80
C ARG A 235 -5.14 11.64 2.44
N ARG A 236 -6.37 11.12 2.41
CA ARG A 236 -7.55 11.87 1.98
C ARG A 236 -8.76 11.61 2.87
N ASN A 237 -9.51 12.67 3.19
CA ASN A 237 -10.79 12.54 3.85
C ASN A 237 -11.90 12.14 2.88
N VAL A 238 -12.31 10.87 2.92
CA VAL A 238 -13.51 10.39 2.24
C VAL A 238 -14.73 10.77 3.09
N PRO A 239 -15.71 11.54 2.55
CA PRO A 239 -16.92 11.90 3.28
C PRO A 239 -17.68 10.66 3.76
N GLU A 240 -18.24 10.73 4.98
CA GLU A 240 -18.92 9.57 5.59
C GLU A 240 -20.08 9.05 4.74
N ALA A 241 -20.91 9.95 4.18
CA ALA A 241 -22.02 9.58 3.31
C ALA A 241 -21.54 8.81 2.07
N LEU A 242 -20.42 9.23 1.47
CA LEU A 242 -19.82 8.55 0.33
C LEU A 242 -19.29 7.17 0.73
N ARG A 243 -18.59 7.07 1.87
CA ARG A 243 -18.10 5.80 2.40
C ARG A 243 -19.24 4.79 2.63
N VAL A 244 -20.33 5.23 3.25
CA VAL A 244 -21.51 4.37 3.50
C VAL A 244 -22.15 3.93 2.17
N ALA A 245 -22.30 4.85 1.22
CA ALA A 245 -22.85 4.54 -0.10
C ALA A 245 -21.98 3.52 -0.85
N LEU A 246 -20.65 3.69 -0.86
CA LEU A 246 -19.71 2.79 -1.54
C LEU A 246 -19.61 1.41 -0.88
N MET A 247 -19.62 1.35 0.45
CA MET A 247 -19.69 0.09 1.20
C MET A 247 -20.98 -0.67 0.86
N THR A 248 -22.11 0.05 0.86
CA THR A 248 -23.42 -0.53 0.51
C THR A 248 -23.42 -1.04 -0.93
N HIS A 249 -22.90 -0.23 -1.87
CA HIS A 249 -22.75 -0.61 -3.28
C HIS A 249 -21.91 -1.88 -3.43
N TYR A 250 -20.76 -1.96 -2.75
CA TYR A 250 -19.91 -3.16 -2.78
C TYR A 250 -20.66 -4.41 -2.31
N LEU A 251 -21.36 -4.33 -1.17
CA LEU A 251 -22.11 -5.46 -0.60
C LEU A 251 -23.31 -5.85 -1.48
N MET A 252 -24.02 -4.88 -2.08
CA MET A 252 -25.11 -5.17 -3.02
C MET A 252 -24.61 -5.88 -4.28
N GLN A 253 -23.42 -5.52 -4.75
CA GLN A 253 -22.75 -6.20 -5.85
C GLN A 253 -22.09 -7.51 -5.42
N ARG A 254 -22.09 -7.86 -4.15
CA ARG A 254 -21.49 -9.11 -3.63
C ARG A 254 -22.49 -9.83 -2.69
N PRO A 255 -23.69 -10.18 -3.16
CA PRO A 255 -24.75 -10.74 -2.32
C PRO A 255 -24.39 -12.13 -1.74
N GLU A 256 -23.35 -12.77 -2.25
CA GLU A 256 -22.82 -14.03 -1.71
C GLU A 256 -22.01 -13.85 -0.42
N LEU A 257 -21.66 -12.62 -0.04
CA LEU A 257 -20.93 -12.34 1.19
C LEU A 257 -21.86 -12.35 2.41
N ASP A 258 -21.37 -12.92 3.50
CA ASP A 258 -21.93 -12.68 4.82
C ASP A 258 -21.56 -11.25 5.25
N ALA A 259 -22.51 -10.32 5.14
CA ALA A 259 -22.29 -8.90 5.40
C ALA A 259 -21.85 -8.62 6.85
N PRO A 260 -22.48 -9.16 7.91
CA PRO A 260 -21.97 -9.07 9.28
C PRO A 260 -20.51 -9.50 9.42
N ARG A 261 -20.14 -10.67 8.88
CA ARG A 261 -18.76 -11.17 8.91
C ARG A 261 -17.80 -10.27 8.14
N PHE A 262 -18.19 -9.80 6.95
CA PHE A 262 -17.39 -8.90 6.13
C PHE A 262 -17.11 -7.57 6.85
N LEU A 263 -18.12 -7.01 7.53
CA LEU A 263 -17.96 -5.78 8.30
C LEU A 263 -17.08 -5.98 9.54
N ASP A 264 -17.08 -7.16 10.15
CA ASP A 264 -16.14 -7.49 11.24
C ASP A 264 -14.69 -7.61 10.71
N ASP A 265 -14.48 -8.35 9.63
CA ASP A 265 -13.18 -8.44 8.94
C ASP A 265 -12.66 -7.04 8.54
N TYR A 266 -13.54 -6.18 8.00
CA TYR A 266 -13.22 -4.80 7.64
C TYR A 266 -12.69 -4.01 8.85
N ARG A 267 -13.35 -4.09 10.01
CA ARG A 267 -12.93 -3.35 11.22
C ARG A 267 -11.60 -3.86 11.76
N ARG A 268 -11.38 -5.18 11.77
CA ARG A 268 -10.12 -5.80 12.18
C ARG A 268 -8.95 -5.38 11.29
N LEU A 269 -9.17 -5.40 9.98
CA LEU A 269 -8.16 -4.99 9.00
C LEU A 269 -7.94 -3.47 9.02
N ALA A 270 -8.95 -2.67 9.34
CA ALA A 270 -8.77 -1.23 9.56
C ALA A 270 -7.79 -0.97 10.70
N ALA A 271 -7.99 -1.61 11.87
CA ALA A 271 -7.06 -1.48 12.98
C ALA A 271 -5.65 -1.92 12.61
N GLN A 272 -5.52 -3.07 11.93
CA GLN A 272 -4.22 -3.60 11.47
C GLN A 272 -3.51 -2.64 10.51
N ARG A 273 -4.20 -2.15 9.48
CA ARG A 273 -3.62 -1.26 8.48
C ARG A 273 -3.26 0.09 9.07
N HIS A 274 -4.10 0.67 9.90
CA HIS A 274 -3.80 1.97 10.49
C HIS A 274 -2.64 1.87 11.49
N ALA A 275 -2.52 0.77 12.24
CA ALA A 275 -1.34 0.48 13.07
C ALA A 275 -0.05 0.40 12.22
N LYS A 276 -0.10 -0.37 11.12
CA LYS A 276 1.00 -0.46 10.16
C LYS A 276 1.39 0.93 9.63
N VAL A 277 0.42 1.71 9.14
CA VAL A 277 0.64 3.01 8.48
C VAL A 277 1.21 4.04 9.46
N LEU A 278 0.72 4.11 10.69
CA LEU A 278 1.30 4.96 11.75
C LEU A 278 2.80 4.67 11.94
N GLY A 279 3.16 3.39 12.04
CA GLY A 279 4.54 2.96 12.15
C GLY A 279 5.37 3.27 10.89
N ILE A 280 4.81 3.03 9.69
CA ILE A 280 5.49 3.34 8.41
C ILE A 280 5.78 4.82 8.29
N PHE A 281 4.83 5.71 8.58
CA PHE A 281 5.06 7.15 8.43
C PHE A 281 6.14 7.67 9.37
N VAL A 282 6.16 7.20 10.62
CA VAL A 282 7.25 7.52 11.56
C VAL A 282 8.59 6.97 11.07
N ARG A 283 8.61 5.71 10.57
CA ARG A 283 9.81 5.10 10.00
C ARG A 283 10.36 5.90 8.82
N LEU A 284 9.50 6.24 7.86
CA LEU A 284 9.88 6.98 6.65
C LEU A 284 10.43 8.37 7.02
N ALA A 285 9.83 9.05 8.00
CA ALA A 285 10.34 10.33 8.49
C ALA A 285 11.70 10.15 9.20
N GLY A 286 11.76 9.30 10.22
CA GLY A 286 12.91 9.21 11.10
C GLY A 286 14.12 8.48 10.52
N ARG A 287 13.91 7.48 9.66
CA ARG A 287 15.01 6.72 9.03
C ARG A 287 15.37 7.27 7.65
N ASP A 288 14.36 7.61 6.86
CA ASP A 288 14.51 7.88 5.42
C ASP A 288 14.41 9.38 5.08
N GLY A 289 14.20 10.25 6.07
CA GLY A 289 14.12 11.70 5.89
C GLY A 289 12.87 12.19 5.16
N LYS A 290 11.87 11.32 4.96
CA LYS A 290 10.64 11.64 4.23
C LYS A 290 9.60 12.28 5.15
N HIS A 291 9.91 13.47 5.63
CA HIS A 291 9.11 14.17 6.65
C HIS A 291 7.69 14.56 6.19
N GLY A 292 7.41 14.57 4.87
CA GLY A 292 6.08 14.88 4.33
C GLY A 292 4.99 13.95 4.86
N TYR A 293 5.32 12.69 5.13
CA TYR A 293 4.37 11.70 5.65
C TYR A 293 3.85 12.01 7.06
N LEU A 294 4.57 12.82 7.84
CA LEU A 294 4.14 13.22 9.19
C LEU A 294 2.81 13.99 9.17
N ALA A 295 2.49 14.68 8.07
CA ALA A 295 1.24 15.42 7.92
C ALA A 295 -0.01 14.51 7.93
N HIS A 296 0.15 13.20 7.66
CA HIS A 296 -0.95 12.24 7.64
C HIS A 296 -1.18 11.54 8.98
N LEU A 297 -0.30 11.72 9.97
CA LEU A 297 -0.40 11.06 11.27
C LEU A 297 -1.71 11.40 12.02
N PRO A 298 -2.17 12.66 12.12
CA PRO A 298 -3.40 12.98 12.85
C PRO A 298 -4.63 12.23 12.32
N ARG A 299 -4.78 12.21 10.99
CA ARG A 299 -5.87 11.46 10.35
C ARG A 299 -5.73 9.96 10.60
N THR A 300 -4.55 9.40 10.36
CA THR A 300 -4.30 7.96 10.53
C THR A 300 -4.58 7.53 11.98
N LEU A 301 -4.19 8.35 12.95
CA LEU A 301 -4.46 8.11 14.36
C LEU A 301 -5.97 8.10 14.65
N GLY A 302 -6.72 9.09 14.15
CA GLY A 302 -8.18 9.11 14.31
C GLY A 302 -8.86 7.87 13.71
N LEU A 303 -8.38 7.40 12.56
CA LEU A 303 -8.85 6.16 11.94
C LEU A 303 -8.50 4.93 12.80
N PHE A 304 -7.28 4.85 13.33
CA PHE A 304 -6.83 3.78 14.22
C PHE A 304 -7.66 3.71 15.51
N VAL A 305 -7.84 4.85 16.19
CA VAL A 305 -8.65 4.96 17.41
C VAL A 305 -10.07 4.47 17.14
N ARG A 306 -10.69 4.93 16.04
CA ARG A 306 -12.04 4.48 15.66
C ARG A 306 -12.09 2.97 15.39
N ALA A 307 -11.11 2.43 14.67
CA ALA A 307 -11.08 0.99 14.35
C ALA A 307 -10.94 0.14 15.63
N LEU A 308 -10.18 0.63 16.61
CA LEU A 308 -10.05 -0.02 17.90
C LEU A 308 -11.32 0.00 18.73
N GLU A 309 -12.37 0.75 18.41
CA GLU A 309 -13.65 0.70 19.16
C GLU A 309 -14.43 -0.61 18.96
N ALA A 310 -14.07 -1.44 17.98
CA ALA A 310 -14.68 -2.76 17.82
C ALA A 310 -14.42 -3.67 19.04
N ASP A 311 -15.41 -4.48 19.43
CA ASP A 311 -15.37 -5.31 20.63
C ASP A 311 -14.18 -6.27 20.67
N ALA A 312 -13.77 -6.79 19.51
CA ALA A 312 -12.60 -7.64 19.34
C ALA A 312 -11.30 -7.01 19.88
N PHE A 313 -11.21 -5.68 19.92
CA PHE A 313 -10.04 -4.96 20.42
C PHE A 313 -10.19 -4.47 21.86
N ALA A 314 -11.25 -4.84 22.59
CA ALA A 314 -11.43 -4.40 23.97
C ALA A 314 -10.24 -4.74 24.88
N PRO A 315 -9.64 -5.96 24.80
CA PRO A 315 -8.42 -6.28 25.55
C PRO A 315 -7.23 -5.37 25.17
N LEU A 316 -7.02 -5.13 23.87
CA LEU A 316 -5.95 -4.25 23.38
C LEU A 316 -6.18 -2.79 23.81
N ARG A 317 -7.42 -2.28 23.77
CA ARG A 317 -7.77 -0.94 24.25
C ARG A 317 -7.46 -0.79 25.74
N ALA A 318 -7.83 -1.78 26.55
CA ALA A 318 -7.54 -1.77 27.98
C ALA A 318 -6.03 -1.74 28.23
N TRP A 319 -5.27 -2.59 27.52
CA TRP A 319 -3.81 -2.62 27.58
C TRP A 319 -3.17 -1.29 27.18
N LEU A 320 -3.63 -0.66 26.09
CA LEU A 320 -3.13 0.65 25.64
C LEU A 320 -3.45 1.75 26.67
N ASN A 321 -4.63 1.73 27.30
CA ASN A 321 -4.99 2.68 28.35
C ASN A 321 -4.08 2.57 29.58
N GLU A 322 -3.66 1.35 29.92
CA GLU A 322 -2.80 1.10 31.08
C GLU A 322 -1.34 1.48 30.81
N HIS A 323 -0.81 1.12 29.63
CA HIS A 323 0.63 1.17 29.39
C HIS A 323 1.10 2.29 28.45
N VAL A 324 0.21 2.90 27.68
CA VAL A 324 0.56 3.89 26.65
C VAL A 324 -0.25 5.18 26.88
N PRO A 325 0.11 6.00 27.90
CA PRO A 325 -0.57 7.25 28.16
C PRO A 325 -0.55 8.16 26.92
N GLY A 326 -1.70 8.74 26.59
CA GLY A 326 -1.86 9.61 25.42
C GLY A 326 -1.87 8.89 24.07
N TRP A 327 -2.08 7.56 24.02
CA TRP A 327 -2.14 6.83 22.74
C TRP A 327 -3.23 7.31 21.77
N ARG A 328 -4.25 8.02 22.26
CA ARG A 328 -5.30 8.63 21.45
C ARG A 328 -4.98 10.06 21.00
N ASP A 329 -3.95 10.67 21.59
CA ASP A 329 -3.63 12.08 21.38
C ASP A 329 -2.65 12.23 20.21
N GLU A 330 -2.79 13.33 19.46
CA GLU A 330 -1.81 13.67 18.44
C GLU A 330 -0.42 13.85 19.06
N LEU A 331 0.63 13.44 18.32
CA LEU A 331 1.99 13.65 18.76
C LEU A 331 2.26 15.16 18.97
N PRO A 332 2.88 15.55 20.10
CA PRO A 332 3.21 16.95 20.35
C PRO A 332 4.05 17.55 19.21
N PRO A 333 3.88 18.85 18.89
CA PRO A 333 4.68 19.52 17.87
C PRO A 333 6.20 19.41 18.11
N THR A 334 6.63 19.35 19.37
CA THR A 334 8.03 19.13 19.76
C THR A 334 8.54 17.75 19.35
N THR A 335 7.74 16.70 19.51
CA THR A 335 8.07 15.34 19.06
C THR A 335 8.17 15.28 17.53
N LEU A 336 7.23 15.93 16.82
CA LEU A 336 7.28 16.03 15.36
C LEU A 336 8.49 16.82 14.86
N ALA A 337 8.90 17.88 15.58
CA ALA A 337 10.12 18.62 15.27
C ALA A 337 11.37 17.77 15.47
N ALA A 338 11.46 17.03 16.59
CA ALA A 338 12.59 16.14 16.88
C ALA A 338 12.79 15.06 15.79
N LEU A 339 11.70 14.50 15.27
CA LEU A 339 11.72 13.54 14.15
C LEU A 339 12.30 14.13 12.85
N ARG A 340 12.24 15.45 12.66
CA ARG A 340 12.80 16.12 11.47
C ARG A 340 14.29 16.42 11.60
N GLU A 341 14.78 16.54 12.83
CA GLU A 341 16.14 16.98 13.12
C GLU A 341 17.10 15.82 13.38
N THR A 342 16.62 14.76 14.04
CA THR A 342 17.47 13.64 14.46
C THR A 342 17.00 12.33 13.82
N PRO A 343 17.89 11.59 13.13
CA PRO A 343 17.57 10.27 12.61
C PRO A 343 17.08 9.34 13.74
N TYR A 344 15.82 8.95 13.66
CA TYR A 344 15.21 8.02 14.59
C TYR A 344 15.45 6.59 14.09
N ARG A 345 16.45 5.90 14.63
CA ARG A 345 16.76 4.50 14.28
C ARG A 345 16.34 3.55 15.41
N LEU A 346 15.74 2.42 15.03
CA LEU A 346 15.35 1.32 15.93
C LEU A 346 16.53 0.72 16.71
N VAL A 347 16.15 0.04 17.79
CA VAL A 347 16.96 -0.91 18.57
C VAL A 347 17.41 -2.08 17.68
N GLN A 348 18.65 -2.52 17.86
CA GLN A 348 19.17 -3.75 17.25
C GLN A 348 18.31 -4.95 17.71
N GLY A 349 17.69 -5.66 16.76
CA GLY A 349 16.81 -6.82 17.03
C GLY A 349 15.51 -6.84 16.24
N SER A 350 15.13 -5.73 15.60
CA SER A 350 14.02 -5.68 14.65
C SER A 350 14.46 -6.23 13.28
N SER A 351 14.08 -7.46 12.97
CA SER A 351 14.38 -8.13 11.69
C SER A 351 13.66 -7.53 10.47
N HIS A 352 13.08 -6.33 10.59
CA HIS A 352 12.34 -5.68 9.50
C HIS A 352 13.29 -4.84 8.63
N GLY A 353 14.30 -5.50 8.08
CA GLY A 353 15.04 -5.05 6.91
C GLY A 353 14.20 -5.29 5.66
N HIS A 354 14.11 -4.27 4.80
CA HIS A 354 13.52 -4.31 3.45
C HIS A 354 11.99 -4.52 3.38
N LEU A 355 11.27 -3.44 3.73
CA LEU A 355 10.35 -2.69 2.85
C LEU A 355 11.01 -2.22 1.55
#